data_AF-A0A7R9YN35-F1
#
_entry.id   AF-A0A7R9YN35-F1
#
_cell.length_a   1.000
_cell.length_b   1.000
_cell.length_c   1.000
_cell.angle_alpha   90.00
_cell.angle_beta   90.00
_cell.angle_gamma   90.00
#
_symmetry.space_group_name_H-M   'P 1'
#
loop_
_entity.id
_entity.type
_entity.pdbx_description
1 polymer ?
#
loop_
_entity_poly.entity_id
_entity_poly.type
_entity_poly.pdbx_seq_one_letter_code
_entity_poly.pdbx_strand_id
1 'polypeptide(L)'
;GGGGGRGGRGGGGKRGPDAHVELRVSLAELYSGGTRQASVTRRVVCRGCRDHRPATAGWEGAGCAGCVRCPPEVRMVHRQMAPGFVMQQQEQVQSRDFCKAEAAILDATIEKGMADGTQLTFERMAEQLPGQVPGDIRLTLRAMPHPAFRRDGTNLHTEMTISLRDALVGFSKAITHLDGRAVPVSRTGVTKPFETIAVAGEGMPHHGVP
;
A
#
# COMPACT_ATOMS: atom_id res chain seq x y z
N GLY A 1 -26.26 21.13 -44.98
CA GLY A 1 -26.82 20.72 -43.68
C GLY A 1 -25.68 20.42 -42.73
N GLY A 2 -25.52 21.21 -41.69
CA GLY A 2 -24.47 21.04 -40.67
C GLY A 2 -25.03 20.27 -39.47
N GLY A 3 -24.48 19.08 -39.20
CA GLY A 3 -24.80 18.27 -38.03
C GLY A 3 -23.92 18.65 -36.85
N GLY A 4 -24.52 19.23 -35.80
CA GLY A 4 -23.85 19.60 -34.56
C GLY A 4 -23.50 18.38 -33.70
N GLY A 5 -22.21 18.19 -33.44
CA GLY A 5 -21.70 17.22 -32.48
C GLY A 5 -22.01 17.66 -31.05
N ARG A 6 -22.87 16.90 -30.37
CA ARG A 6 -23.09 17.03 -28.91
C ARG A 6 -21.89 16.41 -28.19
N GLY A 7 -20.91 17.25 -27.84
CA GLY A 7 -19.86 16.91 -26.88
C GLY A 7 -20.45 16.77 -25.48
N GLY A 8 -20.53 15.55 -24.97
CA GLY A 8 -20.98 15.26 -23.62
C GLY A 8 -20.08 15.92 -22.58
N ARG A 9 -20.67 16.77 -21.73
CA ARG A 9 -20.03 17.35 -20.55
C ARG A 9 -19.78 16.25 -19.51
N GLY A 10 -18.58 15.68 -19.51
CA GLY A 10 -18.07 14.85 -18.41
C GLY A 10 -17.79 15.69 -17.18
N GLY A 11 -18.82 15.96 -16.37
CA GLY A 11 -18.69 16.59 -15.05
C GLY A 11 -18.19 15.59 -14.01
N GLY A 12 -16.97 15.06 -14.18
CA GLY A 12 -16.29 14.34 -13.12
C GLY A 12 -15.74 15.34 -12.13
N GLY A 13 -16.17 15.27 -10.85
CA GLY A 13 -15.52 16.04 -9.78
C GLY A 13 -14.01 15.80 -9.79
N LYS A 14 -13.21 16.84 -9.51
CA LYS A 14 -11.75 16.71 -9.47
C LYS A 14 -11.38 15.61 -8.46
N ARG A 15 -10.60 14.61 -8.89
CA ARG A 15 -10.09 13.54 -8.02
C ARG A 15 -8.83 14.04 -7.30
N GLY A 16 -8.75 13.77 -6.01
CA GLY A 16 -7.58 14.05 -5.18
C GLY A 16 -6.42 13.10 -5.48
N PRO A 17 -5.21 13.41 -4.97
CA PRO A 17 -4.02 12.61 -5.21
C PRO A 17 -4.11 11.23 -4.55
N ASP A 18 -3.49 10.23 -5.16
CA ASP A 18 -3.30 8.89 -4.59
C ASP A 18 -2.18 8.91 -3.54
N ALA A 19 -2.31 8.07 -2.50
CA ALA A 19 -1.28 7.87 -1.48
C ALA A 19 -0.60 6.51 -1.66
N HIS A 20 0.71 6.45 -1.43
CA HIS A 20 1.50 5.22 -1.52
C HIS A 20 2.00 4.84 -0.14
N VAL A 21 1.76 3.60 0.27
CA VAL A 21 2.15 3.07 1.58
C VAL A 21 2.87 1.76 1.37
N GLU A 22 3.94 1.50 2.11
CA GLU A 22 4.67 0.23 2.06
C GLU A 22 4.34 -0.62 3.28
N LEU A 23 3.93 -1.87 3.05
CA LEU A 23 3.71 -2.86 4.11
C LEU A 23 4.83 -3.90 4.07
N ARG A 24 5.63 -3.95 5.14
CA ARG A 24 6.67 -4.97 5.31
C ARG A 24 6.04 -6.30 5.71
N VAL A 25 6.34 -7.34 4.94
CA VAL A 25 5.81 -8.70 5.11
C VAL A 25 6.95 -9.70 5.16
N SER A 26 6.79 -10.75 5.95
CA SER A 26 7.76 -11.85 6.01
C SER A 26 7.59 -12.84 4.86
N LEU A 27 8.64 -13.60 4.53
CA LEU A 27 8.54 -14.69 3.54
C LEU A 27 7.53 -15.77 3.98
N ALA A 28 7.40 -16.02 5.28
CA ALA A 28 6.44 -16.98 5.81
C ALA A 28 4.99 -16.53 5.56
N GLU A 29 4.67 -15.26 5.78
CA GLU A 29 3.34 -14.69 5.47
C GLU A 29 3.03 -14.77 3.97
N LEU A 30 4.02 -14.56 3.09
CA LEU A 30 3.86 -14.73 1.65
C LEU A 30 3.70 -16.21 1.23
N TYR A 31 4.18 -17.15 2.05
CA TYR A 31 4.08 -18.59 1.81
C TYR A 31 2.71 -19.14 2.25
N SER A 32 2.31 -18.88 3.50
CA SER A 32 1.07 -19.42 4.07
C SER A 32 -0.16 -18.57 3.75
N GLY A 33 0.03 -17.30 3.39
CA GLY A 33 -1.04 -16.31 3.30
C GLY A 33 -1.53 -15.86 4.68
N GLY A 34 -2.24 -14.75 4.72
CA GLY A 34 -2.80 -14.22 5.96
C GLY A 34 -3.38 -12.82 5.80
N THR A 35 -3.85 -12.25 6.89
CA THR A 35 -4.39 -10.88 6.94
C THR A 35 -3.52 -10.01 7.82
N ARG A 36 -3.08 -8.85 7.30
CA ARG A 36 -2.30 -7.85 8.03
C ARG A 36 -3.04 -6.53 8.06
N GLN A 37 -3.13 -5.92 9.23
CA GLN A 37 -3.69 -4.59 9.37
C GLN A 37 -2.58 -3.54 9.23
N ALA A 38 -2.81 -2.53 8.39
CA ALA A 38 -1.97 -1.35 8.26
C ALA A 38 -2.75 -0.12 8.71
N SER A 39 -2.22 0.64 9.68
CA SER A 39 -2.81 1.91 10.08
C SER A 39 -2.21 3.06 9.27
N VAL A 40 -3.06 3.85 8.64
CA VAL A 40 -2.67 5.03 7.85
C VAL A 40 -3.42 6.23 8.39
N THR A 41 -2.68 7.27 8.80
CA THR A 41 -3.28 8.55 9.16
C THR A 41 -3.59 9.32 7.89
N ARG A 42 -4.86 9.67 7.69
CA ARG A 42 -5.33 10.45 6.53
C ARG A 42 -6.10 11.68 6.98
N ARG A 43 -6.18 12.66 6.08
CA ARG A 43 -7.02 13.85 6.26
C ARG A 43 -8.48 13.55 5.88
N VAL A 44 -9.42 13.97 6.72
CA VAL A 44 -10.87 13.90 6.45
C VAL A 44 -11.48 15.30 6.56
N VAL A 45 -12.38 15.66 5.64
CA VAL A 45 -13.08 16.95 5.69
C VAL A 45 -14.19 16.90 6.73
N CYS A 46 -14.11 17.80 7.72
CA CYS A 46 -15.12 17.98 8.76
C CYS A 46 -16.35 18.67 8.17
N ARG A 47 -17.42 17.90 7.96
CA ARG A 47 -18.68 18.43 7.44
C ARG A 47 -19.40 19.24 8.51
N GLY A 48 -19.83 20.46 8.16
CA GLY A 48 -20.65 21.30 9.03
C GLY A 48 -19.91 22.03 10.14
N CYS A 49 -18.57 22.10 10.12
CA CYS A 49 -17.80 22.93 11.05
C CYS A 49 -17.59 24.34 10.49
N ARG A 50 -17.84 25.37 11.30
CA ARG A 50 -17.50 26.78 11.02
C ARG A 50 -16.83 27.38 12.24
N ASP A 51 -15.64 27.95 12.09
CA ASP A 51 -14.88 28.58 13.18
C ASP A 51 -14.79 27.70 14.45
N HIS A 52 -14.47 26.42 14.25
CA HIS A 52 -14.43 25.37 15.29
C HIS A 52 -15.75 25.09 16.02
N ARG A 53 -16.88 25.58 15.50
CA ARG A 53 -18.24 25.32 16.03
C ARG A 53 -19.03 24.41 15.08
N PRO A 54 -19.82 23.46 15.60
CA PRO A 54 -20.73 22.65 14.78
C PRO A 54 -21.92 23.48 14.27
N ALA A 55 -22.45 23.14 13.09
CA ALA A 55 -23.60 23.81 12.48
C ALA A 55 -24.90 23.67 13.31
N THR A 56 -25.06 22.59 14.06
CA THR A 56 -26.17 22.35 14.99
C THR A 56 -25.73 22.70 16.42
N ALA A 57 -25.58 23.99 16.72
CA ALA A 57 -25.33 24.43 18.08
C ALA A 57 -26.62 24.31 18.91
N GLY A 58 -26.90 23.07 19.33
CA GLY A 58 -28.02 22.66 20.17
C GLY A 58 -27.77 21.24 20.65
N TRP A 59 -27.16 21.14 21.83
CA TRP A 59 -26.83 19.93 22.62
C TRP A 59 -25.63 19.07 22.12
N GLU A 60 -24.60 18.96 23.00
CA GLU A 60 -23.38 18.12 22.95
C GLU A 60 -22.35 18.41 21.83
N GLY A 61 -21.72 19.59 21.95
CA GLY A 61 -20.68 20.09 21.05
C GLY A 61 -19.32 19.40 21.14
N ALA A 62 -19.16 18.21 20.56
CA ALA A 62 -17.86 17.53 20.41
C ALA A 62 -17.41 17.30 18.96
N GLY A 63 -18.28 17.46 17.95
CA GLY A 63 -18.00 17.01 16.57
C GLY A 63 -16.89 17.75 15.83
N CYS A 64 -16.57 18.99 16.20
CA CYS A 64 -15.53 19.80 15.56
C CYS A 64 -14.22 19.91 16.35
N ALA A 65 -14.10 19.18 17.47
CA ALA A 65 -12.85 19.13 18.23
C ALA A 65 -11.72 18.57 17.36
N GLY A 66 -10.59 19.27 17.32
CA GLY A 66 -9.42 18.88 16.50
C GLY A 66 -9.56 19.16 14.99
N CYS A 67 -10.67 19.71 14.52
CA CYS A 67 -10.78 20.20 13.15
C CYS A 67 -10.02 21.54 13.01
N VAL A 68 -9.09 21.63 12.07
CA VAL A 68 -8.35 22.85 11.71
C VAL A 68 -8.72 23.29 10.30
N ARG A 69 -8.38 24.51 9.88
CA ARG A 69 -8.62 24.93 8.48
C ARG A 69 -7.91 23.97 7.52
N CYS A 70 -8.61 23.53 6.48
CA CYS A 70 -7.98 22.73 5.42
C CYS A 70 -6.86 23.53 4.72
N PRO A 71 -5.89 22.86 4.09
CA PRO A 71 -4.85 23.53 3.32
C PRO A 71 -5.43 24.48 2.26
N PRO A 72 -4.68 25.52 1.87
CA PRO A 72 -5.09 26.42 0.79
C PRO A 72 -5.38 25.66 -0.51
N GLU A 73 -6.43 26.08 -1.21
CA GLU A 73 -6.82 25.54 -2.50
C GLU A 73 -6.34 26.48 -3.61
N VAL A 74 -5.85 25.93 -4.72
CA VAL A 74 -5.59 26.71 -5.93
C VAL A 74 -6.93 26.96 -6.62
N ARG A 75 -7.37 28.22 -6.61
CA ARG A 75 -8.61 28.66 -7.26
C ARG A 75 -8.31 29.71 -8.33
N MET A 76 -9.11 29.69 -9.39
CA MET A 76 -9.05 30.71 -10.43
C MET A 76 -9.87 31.90 -9.98
N VAL A 77 -9.20 33.01 -9.66
CA VAL A 77 -9.82 34.25 -9.19
C VAL A 77 -9.73 35.31 -10.26
N HIS A 78 -10.78 36.13 -10.39
CA HIS A 78 -10.78 37.27 -11.29
C HIS A 78 -10.15 38.44 -10.56
N ARG A 79 -8.99 38.91 -11.04
CA ARG A 79 -8.32 40.08 -10.48
C ARG A 79 -8.30 41.20 -11.50
N GLN A 80 -8.74 42.38 -11.07
CA GLN A 80 -8.62 43.58 -11.88
C GLN A 80 -7.15 44.04 -11.83
N MET A 81 -6.48 44.00 -12.97
CA MET A 81 -5.08 44.42 -13.07
C MET A 81 -4.98 45.89 -13.50
N ALA A 82 -6.00 46.40 -14.21
CA ALA A 82 -6.16 47.81 -14.56
C ALA A 82 -7.66 48.13 -14.76
N PRO A 83 -8.06 49.42 -14.76
CA PRO A 83 -9.43 49.81 -15.12
C PRO A 83 -9.83 49.21 -16.47
N GLY A 84 -10.92 48.45 -16.51
CA GLY A 84 -11.38 47.74 -17.71
C GLY A 84 -10.65 46.45 -18.07
N PHE A 85 -9.60 46.04 -17.34
CA PHE A 85 -8.83 44.83 -17.61
C PHE A 85 -8.83 43.87 -16.41
N VAL A 86 -9.66 42.83 -16.49
CA VAL A 86 -9.78 41.77 -15.49
C VAL A 86 -9.18 40.48 -16.06
N MET A 87 -8.22 39.89 -15.33
CA MET A 87 -7.58 38.63 -15.72
C MET A 87 -7.97 37.52 -14.74
N GLN A 88 -8.17 36.32 -15.27
CA GLN A 88 -8.27 35.11 -14.46
C GLN A 88 -6.86 34.65 -14.05
N GLN A 89 -6.55 34.71 -12.77
CA GLN A 89 -5.28 34.27 -12.22
C GLN A 89 -5.50 33.09 -11.26
N GLN A 90 -4.62 32.09 -11.30
CA GLN A 90 -4.60 31.05 -10.27
C GLN A 90 -3.95 31.61 -9.01
N GLU A 91 -4.67 31.58 -7.90
CA GLU A 91 -4.20 32.05 -6.59
C GLU A 91 -4.45 30.96 -5.54
N GLN A 92 -3.56 30.87 -4.54
CA GLN A 92 -3.79 30.05 -3.36
C GLN A 92 -4.74 30.78 -2.42
N VAL A 93 -5.98 30.31 -2.36
CA VAL A 93 -7.01 30.88 -1.50
C VAL A 93 -7.14 29.99 -0.26
N GLN A 94 -7.25 30.61 0.92
CA GLN A 94 -7.52 29.87 2.14
C GLN A 94 -8.82 29.07 2.00
N SER A 95 -8.78 27.79 2.35
CA SER A 95 -9.98 26.95 2.29
C SER A 95 -11.00 27.42 3.33
N ARG A 96 -12.28 27.33 2.93
CA ARG A 96 -13.42 27.64 3.79
C ARG A 96 -13.79 26.47 4.69
N ASP A 97 -13.35 25.27 4.32
CA ASP A 97 -13.67 24.03 5.00
C ASP A 97 -12.63 23.70 6.08
N PHE A 98 -13.03 22.84 7.02
CA PHE A 98 -12.19 22.35 8.10
C PHE A 98 -11.87 20.88 7.90
N CYS A 99 -10.68 20.46 8.31
CA CYS A 99 -10.12 19.13 8.14
C CYS A 99 -9.55 18.63 9.46
N LYS A 100 -9.57 17.31 9.66
CA LYS A 100 -8.87 16.65 10.77
C LYS A 100 -8.07 15.44 10.28
N ALA A 101 -7.03 15.07 11.02
CA ALA A 101 -6.31 13.83 10.80
C ALA A 101 -7.04 12.68 11.52
N GLU A 102 -7.25 11.57 10.83
CA GLU A 102 -7.95 10.40 11.34
C GLU A 102 -7.17 9.14 10.95
N ALA A 103 -6.99 8.21 11.89
CA ALA A 103 -6.36 6.93 11.63
C ALA A 103 -7.36 5.99 10.94
N ALA A 104 -7.04 5.53 9.74
CA ALA A 104 -7.76 4.50 9.03
C ALA A 104 -7.01 3.18 9.14
N ILE A 105 -7.72 2.10 9.48
CA ILE A 105 -7.18 0.74 9.47
C ILE A 105 -7.49 0.13 8.10
N LEU A 106 -6.46 -0.39 7.43
CA LEU A 106 -6.55 -1.06 6.15
C LEU A 106 -6.26 -2.55 6.35
N ASP A 107 -7.23 -3.40 6.07
CA ASP A 107 -7.07 -4.85 6.12
C ASP A 107 -6.46 -5.35 4.81
N ALA A 108 -5.16 -5.61 4.81
CA ALA A 108 -4.44 -6.17 3.68
C ALA A 108 -4.50 -7.69 3.72
N THR A 109 -5.24 -8.28 2.78
CA THR A 109 -5.24 -9.74 2.59
C THR A 109 -4.05 -10.12 1.73
N ILE A 110 -3.14 -10.89 2.30
CA ILE A 110 -1.94 -11.42 1.66
C ILE A 110 -2.27 -12.83 1.19
N GLU A 111 -2.38 -12.99 -0.11
CA GLU A 111 -2.62 -14.29 -0.73
C GLU A 111 -1.32 -15.08 -0.85
N LYS A 112 -1.46 -16.41 -0.85
CA LYS A 112 -0.32 -17.33 -1.00
C LYS A 112 0.39 -17.06 -2.32
N GLY A 113 1.71 -16.95 -2.26
CA GLY A 113 2.56 -16.82 -3.44
C GLY A 113 2.69 -15.39 -3.96
N MET A 114 2.00 -14.41 -3.38
CA MET A 114 2.12 -13.00 -3.77
C MET A 114 3.59 -12.58 -3.87
N ALA A 115 3.93 -11.87 -4.94
CA ALA A 115 5.31 -11.44 -5.19
C ALA A 115 5.67 -10.20 -4.37
N ASP A 116 6.96 -9.99 -4.18
CA ASP A 116 7.45 -8.70 -3.68
C ASP A 116 7.05 -7.57 -4.65
N GLY A 117 6.65 -6.43 -4.11
CA GLY A 117 6.17 -5.29 -4.89
C GLY A 117 4.72 -5.36 -5.35
N THR A 118 3.97 -6.41 -5.00
CA THR A 118 2.53 -6.50 -5.31
C THR A 118 1.77 -5.32 -4.67
N GLN A 119 0.88 -4.69 -5.43
CA GLN A 119 0.11 -3.53 -4.98
C GLN A 119 -1.34 -3.88 -4.67
N LEU A 120 -1.77 -3.58 -3.45
CA LEU A 120 -3.17 -3.63 -3.02
C LEU A 120 -3.76 -2.21 -3.09
N THR A 121 -4.85 -2.03 -3.81
CA THR A 121 -5.48 -0.72 -4.00
C THR A 121 -6.72 -0.61 -3.12
N PHE A 122 -6.75 0.40 -2.25
CA PHE A 122 -7.91 0.76 -1.45
C PHE A 122 -8.56 2.00 -2.03
N GLU A 123 -9.68 1.80 -2.73
CA GLU A 123 -10.35 2.86 -3.49
C GLU A 123 -10.89 3.97 -2.58
N ARG A 124 -10.66 5.23 -2.99
CA ARG A 124 -11.18 6.44 -2.31
C ARG A 124 -10.80 6.53 -0.83
N MET A 125 -9.74 5.84 -0.43
CA MET A 125 -9.28 5.81 0.96
C MET A 125 -8.18 6.85 1.25
N ALA A 126 -7.67 7.56 0.25
CA ALA A 126 -6.63 8.57 0.44
C ALA A 126 -7.15 9.84 1.17
N GLU A 127 -6.31 10.87 1.23
CA GLU A 127 -6.69 12.13 1.85
C GLU A 127 -7.87 12.81 1.15
N GLN A 128 -8.80 13.33 1.95
CA GLN A 128 -9.90 14.12 1.45
C GLN A 128 -9.49 15.58 1.29
N LEU A 129 -9.84 16.16 0.14
CA LEU A 129 -9.73 17.59 -0.13
C LEU A 129 -11.13 18.18 -0.35
N PRO A 130 -11.39 19.42 0.09
CA PRO A 130 -12.70 20.02 -0.11
C PRO A 130 -13.06 20.15 -1.59
N GLY A 131 -14.30 19.76 -1.93
CA GLY A 131 -14.79 19.76 -3.32
C GLY A 131 -14.15 18.72 -4.24
N GLN A 132 -13.38 17.77 -3.70
CA GLN A 132 -12.73 16.71 -4.48
C GLN A 132 -13.15 15.32 -4.01
N VAL A 133 -13.18 14.36 -4.94
CA VAL A 133 -13.32 12.94 -4.61
C VAL A 133 -11.96 12.43 -4.12
N PRO A 134 -11.86 11.74 -2.98
CA PRO A 134 -10.58 11.22 -2.50
C PRO A 134 -9.92 10.28 -3.51
N GLY A 135 -8.59 10.30 -3.58
CA GLY A 135 -7.81 9.33 -4.34
C GLY A 135 -7.74 7.96 -3.66
N ASP A 136 -6.93 7.07 -4.19
CA ASP A 136 -6.77 5.71 -3.69
C ASP A 136 -5.51 5.58 -2.82
N ILE A 137 -5.51 4.62 -1.90
CA ILE A 137 -4.27 4.19 -1.22
C ILE A 137 -3.73 2.98 -1.96
N ARG A 138 -2.52 3.08 -2.50
CA ARG A 138 -1.76 1.99 -3.10
C ARG A 138 -0.78 1.43 -2.07
N LEU A 139 -1.13 0.30 -1.47
CA LEU A 139 -0.32 -0.41 -0.50
C LEU A 139 0.61 -1.39 -1.23
N THR A 140 1.91 -1.15 -1.20
CA THR A 140 2.91 -2.02 -1.83
C THR A 140 3.47 -2.99 -0.79
N LEU A 141 3.37 -4.30 -1.06
CA LEU A 141 3.97 -5.32 -0.23
C LEU A 141 5.49 -5.33 -0.42
N ARG A 142 6.25 -5.32 0.68
CA ARG A 142 7.72 -5.39 0.69
C ARG A 142 8.18 -6.59 1.50
N ALA A 143 8.78 -7.56 0.82
CA ALA A 143 9.34 -8.75 1.46
C ALA A 143 10.55 -8.36 2.33
N MET A 144 10.50 -8.72 3.61
CA MET A 144 11.63 -8.56 4.52
C MET A 144 12.70 -9.62 4.23
N PRO A 145 13.99 -9.28 4.32
CA PRO A 145 15.06 -10.27 4.29
C PRO A 145 14.83 -11.35 5.35
N HIS A 146 14.95 -12.62 4.96
CA HIS A 146 14.83 -13.75 5.87
C HIS A 146 16.23 -14.31 6.19
N PRO A 147 16.52 -14.67 7.45
CA PRO A 147 17.86 -15.10 7.86
C PRO A 147 18.32 -16.40 7.17
N ALA A 148 17.40 -17.33 6.90
CA ALA A 148 17.72 -18.64 6.33
C ALA A 148 17.40 -18.77 4.84
N PHE A 149 16.57 -17.89 4.27
CA PHE A 149 16.02 -18.09 2.94
C PHE A 149 16.12 -16.83 2.10
N ARG A 150 16.49 -16.99 0.84
CA ARG A 150 16.41 -15.98 -0.19
C ARG A 150 15.43 -16.44 -1.25
N ARG A 151 14.39 -15.64 -1.48
CA ARG A 151 13.41 -15.88 -2.54
C ARG A 151 13.98 -15.40 -3.88
N ASP A 152 13.84 -16.23 -4.90
CA ASP A 152 14.06 -15.89 -6.30
C ASP A 152 12.89 -16.40 -7.14
N GLY A 153 11.98 -15.49 -7.50
CA GLY A 153 10.71 -15.85 -8.14
C GLY A 153 9.87 -16.80 -7.28
N THR A 154 9.71 -18.04 -7.75
CA THR A 154 9.02 -19.14 -7.06
C THR A 154 9.98 -20.08 -6.33
N ASN A 155 11.29 -19.85 -6.41
CA ASN A 155 12.29 -20.69 -5.77
C ASN A 155 12.75 -20.08 -4.44
N LEU A 156 13.18 -20.95 -3.52
CA LEU A 156 13.80 -20.59 -2.26
C LEU A 156 15.22 -21.14 -2.22
N HIS A 157 16.18 -20.26 -1.95
CA HIS A 157 17.59 -20.60 -1.80
C HIS A 157 17.96 -20.51 -0.32
N THR A 158 18.73 -21.49 0.16
CA THR A 158 19.29 -21.51 1.51
C THR A 158 20.70 -22.08 1.46
N GLU A 159 21.55 -21.62 2.36
CA GLU A 159 22.92 -22.13 2.49
C GLU A 159 22.96 -23.12 3.65
N MET A 160 23.44 -24.34 3.37
CA MET A 160 23.59 -25.37 4.38
C MET A 160 25.07 -25.70 4.56
N THR A 161 25.58 -25.47 5.77
CA THR A 161 26.94 -25.83 6.13
C THR A 161 27.02 -27.31 6.54
N ILE A 162 27.95 -28.03 5.92
CA ILE A 162 28.23 -29.44 6.22
C ILE A 162 29.68 -29.60 6.64
N SER A 163 29.96 -30.61 7.48
CA SER A 163 31.34 -30.89 7.87
C SER A 163 32.11 -31.52 6.70
N LEU A 164 33.45 -31.45 6.72
CA LEU A 164 34.27 -32.12 5.71
C LEU A 164 34.01 -33.65 5.68
N ARG A 165 33.78 -34.25 6.85
CA ARG A 165 33.41 -35.67 6.96
C ARG A 165 32.12 -35.94 6.19
N ASP A 166 31.06 -35.20 6.50
CA ASP A 166 29.75 -35.29 5.84
C ASP A 166 29.86 -35.09 4.32
N ALA A 167 30.73 -34.16 3.89
CA ALA A 167 30.99 -33.92 2.48
C ALA A 167 31.68 -35.12 1.78
N LEU A 168 32.49 -35.93 2.48
CA LEU A 168 33.19 -37.07 1.88
C LEU A 168 32.38 -38.36 1.91
N VAL A 169 31.65 -38.63 2.99
CA VAL A 169 30.92 -39.91 3.17
C VAL A 169 29.43 -39.81 2.84
N GLY A 170 28.89 -38.59 2.70
CA GLY A 170 27.47 -38.33 2.58
C GLY A 170 26.83 -37.87 3.89
N PHE A 171 25.63 -37.30 3.79
CA PHE A 171 24.93 -36.72 4.94
C PHE A 171 23.43 -36.88 4.82
N SER A 172 22.75 -36.74 5.96
CA SER A 172 21.30 -36.58 6.05
C SER A 172 21.02 -35.53 7.11
N LYS A 173 20.57 -34.35 6.67
CA LYS A 173 20.21 -33.23 7.55
C LYS A 173 18.80 -32.78 7.22
N ALA A 174 18.15 -32.09 8.15
CA ALA A 174 16.85 -31.49 7.91
C ALA A 174 16.95 -29.97 8.00
N ILE A 175 16.25 -29.28 7.09
CA ILE A 175 16.13 -27.82 7.08
C ILE A 175 14.70 -27.48 7.48
N THR A 176 14.53 -26.54 8.41
CA THR A 176 13.21 -26.02 8.76
C THR A 176 12.72 -25.09 7.66
N HIS A 177 11.61 -25.43 7.01
CA HIS A 177 10.96 -24.63 5.98
C HIS A 177 10.17 -23.45 6.58
N LEU A 178 9.60 -22.60 5.73
CA LEU A 178 8.80 -21.42 6.12
C LEU A 178 7.50 -21.76 6.85
N ASP A 179 6.98 -22.97 6.68
CA ASP A 179 5.80 -23.49 7.39
C ASP A 179 6.15 -24.26 8.68
N GLY A 180 7.44 -24.35 9.02
CA GLY A 180 7.93 -25.08 10.18
C GLY A 180 8.14 -26.58 9.97
N ARG A 181 7.81 -27.15 8.79
CA ARG A 181 8.15 -28.55 8.50
C ARG A 181 9.66 -28.73 8.33
N ALA A 182 10.13 -29.90 8.74
CA ALA A 182 11.51 -30.32 8.53
C ALA A 182 11.62 -31.01 7.17
N VAL A 183 12.33 -30.39 6.22
CA VAL A 183 12.60 -30.94 4.89
C VAL A 183 13.92 -31.71 4.95
N PRO A 184 13.90 -33.05 4.79
CA PRO A 184 15.13 -33.84 4.79
C PRO A 184 15.90 -33.61 3.49
N VAL A 185 17.16 -33.22 3.62
CA VAL A 185 18.14 -33.14 2.54
C VAL A 185 19.21 -34.17 2.82
N SER A 186 19.30 -35.16 1.93
CA SER A 186 20.29 -36.22 2.05
C SER A 186 21.03 -36.42 0.74
N ARG A 187 22.25 -36.91 0.86
CA ARG A 187 23.09 -37.25 -0.27
C ARG A 187 24.10 -38.32 0.09
N THR A 188 24.33 -39.23 -0.83
CA THR A 188 25.36 -40.27 -0.74
C THR A 188 26.61 -39.88 -1.54
N GLY A 189 27.78 -40.20 -1.01
CA GLY A 189 29.06 -39.97 -1.68
C GLY A 189 29.61 -38.54 -1.54
N VAL A 190 30.61 -38.22 -2.36
CA VAL A 190 31.38 -36.97 -2.24
C VAL A 190 30.56 -35.77 -2.72
N THR A 191 30.44 -34.75 -1.88
CA THR A 191 29.86 -33.43 -2.14
C THR A 191 30.95 -32.42 -2.45
N LYS A 192 30.86 -31.79 -3.63
CA LYS A 192 31.80 -30.76 -4.05
C LYS A 192 31.53 -29.44 -3.31
N PRO A 193 32.54 -28.58 -3.14
CA PRO A 193 32.33 -27.22 -2.66
C PRO A 193 31.34 -26.45 -3.55
N PHE A 194 30.45 -25.68 -2.93
CA PHE A 194 29.41 -24.87 -3.61
C PHE A 194 28.41 -25.65 -4.46
N GLU A 195 28.32 -26.97 -4.25
CA GLU A 195 27.35 -27.79 -4.97
C GLU A 195 25.92 -27.46 -4.53
N THR A 196 25.01 -27.39 -5.51
CA THR A 196 23.60 -27.08 -5.28
C THR A 196 22.76 -28.34 -5.38
N ILE A 197 21.88 -28.55 -4.40
CA ILE A 197 20.92 -29.65 -4.38
C ILE A 197 19.53 -29.04 -4.51
N ALA A 198 18.76 -29.48 -5.50
CA ALA A 198 17.39 -29.03 -5.70
C ALA A 198 16.41 -30.02 -5.04
N VAL A 199 15.52 -29.51 -4.19
CA VAL A 199 14.42 -30.28 -3.62
C VAL A 199 13.13 -29.85 -4.31
N ALA A 200 12.56 -30.74 -5.12
CA ALA A 200 11.33 -30.43 -5.86
C ALA A 200 10.14 -30.22 -4.92
N GLY A 201 9.31 -29.21 -5.21
CA GLY A 201 8.09 -28.93 -4.46
C GLY A 201 8.26 -28.08 -3.19
N GLU A 202 9.50 -27.76 -2.80
CA GLU A 202 9.79 -27.01 -1.56
C GLU A 202 10.11 -25.52 -1.83
N GLY A 203 9.58 -24.97 -2.94
CA GLY A 203 9.67 -23.54 -3.29
C GLY A 203 8.55 -22.70 -2.69
N MET A 204 8.34 -21.49 -3.23
CA MET A 204 7.15 -20.67 -2.94
C MET A 204 5.95 -21.17 -3.75
N PRO A 205 4.71 -21.05 -3.22
CA PRO A 205 3.50 -21.36 -3.97
C PRO A 205 3.30 -20.39 -5.15
N HIS A 206 2.61 -20.88 -6.18
CA HIS A 206 2.18 -20.05 -7.30
C HIS A 206 0.97 -19.20 -6.88
N HIS A 207 1.02 -17.90 -7.17
CA HIS A 207 -0.11 -17.00 -6.94
C HIS A 207 -1.19 -17.22 -8.01
N GLY A 208 -2.47 -17.17 -7.61
CA GLY A 208 -3.60 -17.25 -8.52
C GLY A 208 -3.89 -18.65 -9.11
N VAL A 209 -3.27 -19.70 -8.57
CA VAL A 209 -3.54 -21.09 -8.93
C VAL A 209 -4.28 -21.77 -7.78
N PRO A 210 -5.39 -22.49 -8.03
CA PRO A 210 -6.14 -23.22 -6.99
C PRO A 210 -5.36 -24.38 -6.38
#